data_AF-K9RW55-F1
#
_entry.id   AF-K9RW55-F1
#
_cell.length_a   1.000
_cell.length_b   1.000
_cell.length_c   1.000
_cell.angle_alpha   90.00
_cell.angle_beta   90.00
_cell.angle_gamma   90.00
#
_symmetry.space_group_name_H-M   'P 1'
#
loop_
_entity.id
_entity.type
_entity.pdbx_description
1 polymer ?
#
loop_
_entity_poly.entity_id
_entity_poly.type
_entity_poly.pdbx_seq_one_letter_code
_entity_poly.pdbx_strand_id
1 'polypeptide(L)'
;MVSFLQVLPRSLATFLFALAALLRFYGNTESIPLPFFRLTYLQWSLATFVAAALALVANLSLEWYALHRGRNRDDQTRQREVEARNREIEAREREIRRDRAAESDRELAARERELASQERNRANRERNRADQERERANRERLCAAKRAALQGQCFVALFRFQLDPTNINRERLRDLMALLDEYSDIA
;
A
#
# COMPACT_ATOMS: atom_id res chain seq x y z
N MET A 1 26.77 -9.40 -39.39
CA MET A 1 27.75 -9.38 -40.50
C MET A 1 28.80 -8.35 -40.18
N VAL A 2 29.82 -8.73 -39.41
CA VAL A 2 30.92 -7.84 -39.02
C VAL A 2 31.79 -7.70 -40.26
N SER A 3 31.64 -6.56 -40.92
CA SER A 3 32.05 -6.31 -42.28
C SER A 3 33.54 -6.57 -42.49
N PHE A 4 33.87 -7.21 -43.61
CA PHE A 4 35.21 -7.39 -44.18
C PHE A 4 36.07 -6.10 -44.13
N LEU A 5 35.42 -4.92 -44.11
CA LEU A 5 36.02 -3.60 -43.91
C LEU A 5 36.67 -3.36 -42.53
N GLN A 6 36.32 -4.09 -41.47
CA GLN A 6 36.97 -3.96 -40.15
C GLN A 6 38.30 -4.71 -40.06
N VAL A 7 38.49 -5.75 -40.87
CA VAL A 7 39.73 -6.54 -40.91
C VAL A 7 40.74 -5.93 -41.88
N LEU A 8 40.24 -5.21 -42.90
CA LEU A 8 41.03 -4.57 -43.96
C LEU A 8 42.16 -3.65 -43.46
N PRO A 9 41.97 -2.76 -42.46
CA PRO A 9 42.99 -1.80 -42.08
C PRO A 9 44.16 -2.45 -41.35
N ARG A 10 43.87 -3.48 -40.54
CA ARG A 10 44.87 -4.18 -39.72
C ARG A 10 45.79 -5.06 -40.57
N SER A 11 45.23 -5.80 -41.53
CA SER A 11 46.00 -6.60 -42.48
C SER A 11 46.70 -5.74 -43.54
N LEU A 12 46.14 -4.60 -43.92
CA LEU A 12 46.76 -3.64 -44.84
C LEU A 12 47.95 -2.93 -44.19
N ALA A 13 47.84 -2.50 -42.94
CA ALA A 13 48.96 -1.89 -42.23
C ALA A 13 50.14 -2.86 -42.08
N THR A 14 49.89 -4.13 -41.71
CA THR A 14 50.94 -5.15 -41.62
C THR A 14 51.55 -5.48 -42.98
N PHE A 15 50.72 -5.58 -44.02
CA PHE A 15 51.18 -5.79 -45.39
C PHE A 15 52.06 -4.65 -45.90
N LEU A 16 51.67 -3.39 -45.69
CA LEU A 16 52.46 -2.22 -46.09
C LEU A 16 53.78 -2.13 -45.34
N PHE A 17 53.81 -2.50 -44.06
CA PHE A 17 55.04 -2.53 -43.27
C PHE A 17 55.99 -3.64 -43.74
N ALA A 18 55.45 -4.81 -44.08
CA ALA A 18 56.21 -5.92 -44.66
C ALA A 18 56.76 -5.54 -46.06
N LEU A 19 55.95 -4.87 -46.88
CA LEU A 19 56.36 -4.35 -48.18
C LEU A 19 57.47 -3.30 -48.05
N ALA A 20 57.35 -2.38 -47.10
CA ALA A 20 58.38 -1.39 -46.80
C ALA A 20 59.71 -2.04 -46.40
N ALA A 21 59.66 -3.06 -45.53
CA ALA A 21 60.84 -3.82 -45.11
C ALA A 21 61.47 -4.59 -46.28
N LEU A 22 60.66 -5.20 -47.15
CA LEU A 22 61.11 -5.91 -48.34
C LEU A 22 61.81 -4.95 -49.31
N LEU A 23 61.21 -3.81 -49.64
CA LEU A 23 61.82 -2.81 -50.51
C LEU A 23 63.12 -2.24 -49.91
N ARG A 24 63.16 -2.06 -48.59
CA ARG A 24 64.33 -1.55 -47.87
C ARG A 24 65.50 -2.54 -47.87
N PHE A 25 65.23 -3.84 -47.75
CA PHE A 25 66.24 -4.89 -47.58
C PHE A 25 66.67 -5.54 -48.91
N TYR A 26 65.75 -5.66 -49.88
CA TYR A 26 66.04 -6.23 -51.21
C TYR A 26 66.33 -5.19 -52.30
N GLY A 27 65.98 -3.91 -52.09
CA GLY A 27 66.20 -2.83 -53.07
C GLY A 27 67.65 -2.32 -53.17
N ASN A 28 68.62 -3.00 -52.53
CA ASN A 28 70.03 -2.64 -52.51
C ASN A 28 70.88 -3.60 -53.37
N THR A 29 70.36 -3.97 -54.54
CA THR A 29 71.18 -4.48 -55.65
C THR A 29 71.32 -3.35 -56.65
N GLU A 30 72.55 -3.03 -57.03
CA GLU A 30 72.91 -1.83 -57.79
C GLU A 30 72.00 -1.60 -59.01
N SER A 31 71.41 -0.40 -59.07
CA SER A 31 71.01 0.30 -60.30
C SER A 31 70.32 -0.52 -61.40
N ILE A 32 69.03 -0.81 -61.22
CA ILE A 32 68.11 -0.95 -62.36
C ILE A 32 67.03 0.12 -62.21
N PRO A 33 67.10 1.24 -62.96
CA PRO A 33 66.00 2.18 -63.00
C PRO A 33 64.79 1.46 -63.61
N LEU A 34 63.70 1.32 -62.85
CA LEU A 34 62.41 0.98 -63.45
C LEU A 34 62.12 2.08 -64.49
N PRO A 35 62.07 1.78 -65.79
CA PRO A 35 62.12 2.79 -66.85
C PRO A 35 60.93 3.76 -66.89
N PHE A 36 59.93 3.55 -66.03
CA PHE A 36 58.70 4.34 -65.98
C PHE A 36 58.63 5.39 -64.86
N PHE A 37 59.48 5.33 -63.83
CA PHE A 37 59.30 6.20 -62.64
C PHE A 37 60.62 6.80 -62.13
N ARG A 38 60.64 8.12 -61.90
CA ARG A 38 61.80 8.90 -61.41
C ARG A 38 62.15 8.71 -59.92
N LEU A 39 61.63 7.68 -59.25
CA LEU A 39 61.75 7.49 -57.80
C LEU A 39 62.65 6.28 -57.48
N THR A 40 63.63 6.47 -56.60
CA THR A 40 64.57 5.41 -56.15
C THR A 40 63.88 4.44 -55.18
N TYR A 41 64.33 3.18 -55.09
CA TYR A 41 63.80 2.16 -54.15
C TYR A 41 63.71 2.66 -52.69
N LEU A 42 64.67 3.49 -52.24
CA LEU A 42 64.64 4.13 -50.92
C LEU A 42 63.42 5.04 -50.73
N GLN A 43 63.06 5.84 -51.73
CA GLN A 43 61.91 6.75 -51.66
C GLN A 43 60.60 5.97 -51.62
N TRP A 44 60.51 4.85 -52.34
CA TRP A 44 59.37 3.95 -52.26
C TRP A 44 59.24 3.26 -50.90
N SER A 45 60.35 2.80 -50.30
CA SER A 45 60.31 2.18 -48.96
C SER A 45 59.82 3.16 -47.89
N LEU A 46 60.25 4.42 -47.99
CA LEU A 46 59.80 5.50 -47.10
C LEU A 46 58.32 5.82 -47.33
N ALA A 47 57.88 5.89 -48.58
CA ALA A 47 56.46 6.10 -48.91
C ALA A 47 55.57 4.99 -48.35
N THR A 48 55.98 3.72 -48.49
CA THR A 48 55.22 2.58 -47.94
C THR A 48 55.21 2.56 -46.41
N PHE A 49 56.30 2.98 -45.76
CA PHE A 49 56.36 3.09 -44.30
C PHE A 49 55.44 4.19 -43.77
N VAL A 50 55.45 5.37 -44.41
CA VAL A 50 54.53 6.47 -44.05
C VAL A 50 53.09 6.05 -44.28
N ALA A 51 52.79 5.38 -45.39
CA ALA A 51 51.45 4.84 -45.66
C ALA A 51 51.01 3.82 -44.59
N ALA A 52 51.91 2.92 -44.17
CA ALA A 52 51.63 1.96 -43.10
C ALA A 52 51.37 2.65 -41.74
N ALA A 53 52.16 3.67 -41.40
CA ALA A 53 52.00 4.44 -40.18
C ALA A 53 50.66 5.20 -40.17
N LEU A 54 50.30 5.85 -41.27
CA LEU A 54 49.00 6.52 -41.42
C LEU A 54 47.83 5.54 -41.33
N ALA A 55 47.95 4.35 -41.94
CA ALA A 55 46.93 3.31 -41.85
C ALA A 55 46.74 2.81 -40.40
N LEU A 56 47.82 2.68 -39.62
CA LEU A 56 47.77 2.28 -38.22
C LEU A 56 47.05 3.34 -37.37
N VAL A 57 47.41 4.62 -37.53
CA VAL A 57 46.76 5.72 -36.82
C VAL A 57 45.28 5.79 -37.16
N ALA A 58 44.91 5.69 -38.45
CA ALA A 58 43.52 5.67 -38.87
C ALA A 58 42.74 4.48 -38.26
N ASN A 59 43.34 3.29 -38.20
CA ASN A 59 42.71 2.13 -37.56
C ASN A 59 42.46 2.36 -36.06
N LEU A 60 43.46 2.88 -35.35
CA LEU A 60 43.34 3.18 -33.92
C LEU A 60 42.28 4.26 -33.66
N SER A 61 42.21 5.30 -34.50
CA SER A 61 41.19 6.35 -34.39
C SER A 61 39.78 5.81 -34.62
N LEU A 62 39.60 4.91 -35.59
CA LEU A 62 38.30 4.28 -35.87
C LEU A 62 37.86 3.34 -34.75
N GLU A 63 38.78 2.53 -34.21
CA GLU A 63 38.50 1.63 -33.09
C GLU A 63 38.13 2.41 -31.83
N TRP A 64 38.88 3.48 -31.52
CA TRP A 64 38.57 4.37 -30.40
C TRP A 64 37.20 5.05 -30.56
N TYR A 65 36.89 5.54 -31.75
CA TYR A 65 35.59 6.16 -32.04
C TYR A 65 34.42 5.18 -31.94
N ALA A 66 34.59 3.96 -32.47
CA ALA A 66 33.60 2.90 -32.38
C ALA A 66 33.37 2.45 -30.93
N LEU A 67 34.45 2.29 -30.16
CA LEU A 67 34.40 1.88 -28.76
C LEU A 67 33.77 2.96 -27.87
N HIS A 68 34.12 4.24 -28.06
CA HIS A 68 33.49 5.34 -27.33
C HIS A 68 32.00 5.47 -27.62
N ARG A 69 31.60 5.27 -28.89
CA ARG A 69 30.19 5.28 -29.26
C ARG A 69 29.43 4.08 -28.68
N GLY A 70 30.06 2.92 -28.56
CA GLY A 70 29.50 1.73 -27.92
C GLY A 70 29.30 1.93 -26.42
N ARG A 71 30.35 2.35 -25.71
CA ARG A 71 30.32 2.58 -24.25
C ARG A 71 29.27 3.62 -23.85
N ASN A 72 29.14 4.72 -24.60
CA ASN A 72 28.11 5.73 -24.32
C ASN A 72 26.67 5.19 -24.44
N ARG A 73 26.42 4.21 -25.32
CA ARG A 73 25.09 3.58 -25.42
C ARG A 73 24.83 2.65 -24.25
N ASP A 74 25.82 1.85 -23.86
CA ASP A 74 25.71 0.92 -22.73
C ASP A 74 25.56 1.65 -21.39
N ASP A 75 26.21 2.80 -21.23
CA ASP A 75 26.05 3.62 -20.04
C ASP A 75 24.66 4.27 -19.98
N GLN A 76 24.12 4.70 -21.14
CA GLN A 76 22.75 5.23 -21.22
C GLN A 76 21.69 4.16 -20.94
N THR A 77 21.87 2.92 -21.42
CA THR A 77 20.91 1.83 -21.12
C THR A 77 20.94 1.49 -19.64
N ARG A 78 22.13 1.37 -19.05
CA ARG A 78 22.29 1.16 -17.60
C ARG A 78 21.66 2.27 -16.78
N GLN A 79 21.84 3.53 -17.17
CA GLN A 79 21.20 4.66 -16.49
C GLN A 79 19.67 4.57 -16.56
N ARG A 80 19.11 4.26 -17.73
CA ARG A 80 17.66 4.10 -17.89
C ARG A 80 17.11 2.94 -17.06
N GLU A 81 17.83 1.83 -16.97
CA GLU A 81 17.45 0.69 -16.13
C GLU A 81 17.45 1.06 -14.65
N VAL A 82 18.48 1.76 -14.19
CA VAL A 82 18.58 2.25 -12.79
C VAL A 82 17.45 3.23 -12.48
N GLU A 83 17.18 4.19 -13.36
CA GLU A 83 16.07 5.12 -13.20
C GLU A 83 14.72 4.41 -13.17
N ALA A 84 14.49 3.44 -14.06
CA ALA A 84 13.27 2.65 -14.08
C ALA A 84 13.08 1.89 -12.76
N ARG A 85 14.16 1.27 -12.26
CA ARG A 85 14.16 0.58 -10.96
C ARG A 85 13.87 1.52 -9.80
N ASN A 86 14.48 2.71 -9.79
CA ASN A 86 14.25 3.70 -8.75
C ASN A 86 12.80 4.20 -8.77
N ARG A 87 12.23 4.47 -9.95
CA ARG A 87 10.81 4.84 -10.08
C ARG A 87 9.89 3.74 -9.57
N GLU A 88 10.22 2.47 -9.83
CA GLU A 88 9.46 1.33 -9.32
C GLU A 88 9.54 1.24 -7.78
N ILE A 89 10.73 1.39 -7.21
CA ILE A 89 10.92 1.41 -5.75
C ILE A 89 10.13 2.56 -5.12
N GLU A 90 10.24 3.77 -5.67
CA GLU A 90 9.46 4.92 -5.19
C GLU A 90 7.96 4.70 -5.29
N ALA A 91 7.47 4.09 -6.37
CA ALA A 91 6.06 3.77 -6.53
C ALA A 91 5.58 2.79 -5.45
N ARG A 92 6.35 1.71 -5.21
CA ARG A 92 6.08 0.75 -4.14
C ARG A 92 6.12 1.39 -2.76
N GLU A 93 7.07 2.28 -2.50
CA GLU A 93 7.11 3.00 -1.23
C GLU A 93 5.91 3.92 -1.02
N ARG A 94 5.45 4.60 -2.08
CA ARG A 94 4.24 5.44 -2.02
C ARG A 94 3.00 4.59 -1.75
N GLU A 95 2.90 3.42 -2.35
CA GLU A 95 1.82 2.45 -2.12
C GLU A 95 1.83 1.98 -0.66
N ILE A 96 2.98 1.52 -0.14
CA ILE A 96 3.13 1.09 1.26
C ILE A 96 2.77 2.23 2.22
N ARG A 97 3.17 3.48 1.94
CA ARG A 97 2.80 4.63 2.78
C ARG A 97 1.29 4.88 2.78
N ARG A 98 0.63 4.74 1.63
CA ARG A 98 -0.84 4.88 1.52
C ARG A 98 -1.55 3.77 2.27
N ASP A 99 -1.09 2.54 2.15
CA ASP A 99 -1.69 1.40 2.83
C ASP A 99 -1.56 1.54 4.35
N ARG A 100 -0.39 1.95 4.84
CA ARG A 100 -0.18 2.24 6.28
C ARG A 100 -1.06 3.38 6.78
N ALA A 101 -1.22 4.45 6.00
CA ALA A 101 -2.12 5.54 6.37
C ALA A 101 -3.58 5.06 6.43
N ALA A 102 -4.03 4.31 5.42
CA ALA A 102 -5.37 3.74 5.37
C ALA A 102 -5.62 2.73 6.51
N GLU A 103 -4.61 1.95 6.88
CA GLU A 103 -4.67 1.04 8.02
C GLU A 103 -4.80 1.80 9.34
N SER A 104 -3.99 2.85 9.53
CA SER A 104 -4.08 3.72 10.70
C SER A 104 -5.46 4.38 10.83
N ASP A 105 -6.03 4.88 9.72
CA ASP A 105 -7.37 5.45 9.71
C ASP A 105 -8.45 4.43 10.06
N ARG A 106 -8.33 3.18 9.57
CA ARG A 106 -9.24 2.08 9.92
C ARG A 106 -9.15 1.73 11.39
N GLU A 107 -7.96 1.70 11.98
CA GLU A 107 -7.77 1.45 13.41
C GLU A 107 -8.41 2.54 14.27
N LEU A 108 -8.22 3.81 13.91
CA LEU A 108 -8.84 4.94 14.62
C LEU A 108 -10.37 4.85 14.56
N ALA A 109 -10.93 4.59 13.37
CA ALA A 109 -12.37 4.40 13.20
C ALA A 109 -12.90 3.19 13.98
N ALA A 110 -12.13 2.10 14.07
CA ALA A 110 -12.50 0.93 14.86
C ALA A 110 -12.54 1.25 16.36
N ARG A 111 -11.53 1.96 16.88
CA ARG A 111 -11.50 2.41 18.28
C ARG A 111 -12.66 3.33 18.61
N GLU A 112 -12.97 4.28 17.73
CA GLU A 112 -14.11 5.19 17.92
C GLU A 112 -15.45 4.42 17.99
N ARG A 113 -15.65 3.45 17.09
CA ARG A 113 -16.84 2.58 17.12
C ARG A 113 -16.92 1.75 18.40
N GLU A 114 -15.79 1.27 18.90
CA GLU A 114 -15.75 0.51 20.15
C GLU A 114 -16.15 1.40 21.34
N LEU A 115 -15.60 2.61 21.44
CA LEU A 115 -15.97 3.58 22.48
C LEU A 115 -17.46 3.93 22.41
N ALA A 116 -17.99 4.19 21.21
CA ALA A 116 -19.41 4.46 21.02
C ALA A 116 -20.29 3.25 21.40
N SER A 117 -19.84 2.03 21.12
CA SER A 117 -20.53 0.80 21.54
C SER A 117 -20.53 0.65 23.06
N GLN A 118 -19.39 0.92 23.71
CA GLN A 118 -19.29 0.90 25.17
C GLN A 118 -20.21 1.94 25.82
N GLU A 119 -20.27 3.16 25.28
CA GLU A 119 -21.16 4.22 25.75
C GLU A 119 -22.64 3.82 25.59
N ARG A 120 -23.03 3.30 24.43
CA ARG A 120 -24.38 2.77 24.20
C ARG A 120 -24.73 1.67 25.21
N ASN A 121 -23.81 0.76 25.48
CA ASN A 121 -24.02 -0.31 26.45
C ASN A 121 -24.20 0.23 27.87
N ARG A 122 -23.46 1.27 28.27
CA ARG A 122 -23.66 1.94 29.57
C ARG A 122 -25.03 2.61 29.65
N ALA A 123 -25.40 3.38 28.63
CA ALA A 123 -26.71 4.03 28.56
C ALA A 123 -27.87 3.02 28.54
N ASN A 124 -27.68 1.85 27.93
CA ASN A 124 -28.70 0.79 27.92
C ASN A 124 -28.84 0.13 29.29
N ARG A 125 -27.73 -0.08 30.02
CA ARG A 125 -27.77 -0.59 31.40
C ARG A 125 -28.48 0.40 32.33
N GLU A 126 -28.23 1.69 32.17
CA GLU A 126 -28.90 2.73 32.96
C GLU A 126 -30.40 2.77 32.68
N ARG A 127 -30.80 2.73 31.40
CA ARG A 127 -32.21 2.60 31.01
C ARG A 127 -32.88 1.38 31.64
N ASN A 128 -32.24 0.22 31.56
CA ASN A 128 -32.79 -1.00 32.15
C ASN A 128 -32.97 -0.89 33.67
N ARG A 129 -32.08 -0.20 34.38
CA ARG A 129 -32.25 0.06 35.82
C ARG A 129 -33.43 0.99 36.08
N ALA A 130 -33.53 2.08 35.33
CA ALA A 130 -34.65 3.01 35.45
C ALA A 130 -36.00 2.33 35.15
N ASP A 131 -36.05 1.44 34.16
CA ASP A 131 -37.26 0.69 33.82
C ASP A 131 -37.63 -0.31 34.92
N GLN A 132 -36.65 -1.00 35.52
CA GLN A 132 -36.89 -1.85 36.68
C GLN A 132 -37.43 -1.07 37.88
N GLU A 133 -36.90 0.13 38.16
CA GLU A 133 -37.40 0.99 39.22
C GLU A 133 -38.83 1.47 38.94
N ARG A 134 -39.11 1.87 37.69
CA ARG A 134 -40.47 2.24 37.27
C ARG A 134 -41.45 1.10 37.44
N GLU A 135 -41.07 -0.13 37.07
CA GLU A 135 -41.92 -1.30 37.28
C GLU A 135 -42.19 -1.55 38.76
N ARG A 136 -41.18 -1.46 39.62
CA ARG A 136 -41.36 -1.61 41.08
C ARG A 136 -42.31 -0.55 41.63
N ALA A 137 -42.07 0.71 41.29
CA ALA A 137 -42.94 1.82 41.71
C ALA A 137 -44.38 1.63 41.19
N ASN A 138 -44.55 1.11 39.97
CA ASN A 138 -45.88 0.86 39.42
C ASN A 138 -46.59 -0.29 40.14
N ARG A 139 -45.87 -1.37 40.50
CA ARG A 139 -46.41 -2.45 41.34
C ARG A 139 -46.85 -1.92 42.71
N GLU A 140 -46.01 -1.11 43.35
CA GLU A 140 -46.35 -0.48 44.64
C GLU A 140 -47.58 0.42 44.53
N ARG A 141 -47.66 1.26 43.49
CA ARG A 141 -48.83 2.11 43.22
C ARG A 141 -50.10 1.29 43.00
N LEU A 142 -50.01 0.20 42.24
CA LEU A 142 -51.15 -0.70 42.03
C LEU A 142 -51.60 -1.36 43.33
N CYS A 143 -50.66 -1.85 44.15
CA CYS A 143 -50.98 -2.40 45.47
C CYS A 143 -51.61 -1.35 46.39
N ALA A 144 -51.07 -0.15 46.45
CA ALA A 144 -51.61 0.95 47.24
C ALA A 144 -53.02 1.36 46.76
N ALA A 145 -53.23 1.46 45.44
CA ALA A 145 -54.54 1.77 44.86
C ALA A 145 -55.57 0.68 45.17
N LYS A 146 -55.20 -0.61 45.08
CA LYS A 146 -56.07 -1.73 45.47
C LYS A 146 -56.45 -1.66 46.95
N ARG A 147 -55.49 -1.41 47.85
CA ARG A 147 -55.74 -1.24 49.29
C ARG A 147 -56.69 -0.07 49.56
N ALA A 148 -56.47 1.08 48.94
CA ALA A 148 -57.33 2.25 49.09
C ALA A 148 -58.76 1.98 48.57
N ALA A 149 -58.91 1.27 47.45
CA ALA A 149 -60.21 0.89 46.90
C ALA A 149 -60.97 -0.05 47.84
N LEU A 150 -60.31 -1.06 48.41
CA LEU A 150 -60.88 -1.98 49.39
C LEU A 150 -61.31 -1.27 50.66
N GLN A 151 -60.46 -0.38 51.20
CA GLN A 151 -60.79 0.44 52.37
C GLN A 151 -62.03 1.30 52.09
N GLY A 152 -62.09 1.96 50.93
CA GLY A 152 -63.25 2.76 50.52
C GLY A 152 -64.54 1.94 50.43
N GLN A 153 -64.48 0.72 49.86
CA GLN A 153 -65.63 -0.18 49.80
C GLN A 153 -66.10 -0.62 51.19
N CYS A 154 -65.18 -0.91 52.10
CA CYS A 154 -65.51 -1.29 53.47
C CYS A 154 -66.16 -0.14 54.24
N PHE A 155 -65.65 1.09 54.11
CA PHE A 155 -66.29 2.26 54.70
C PHE A 155 -67.73 2.43 54.20
N VAL A 156 -67.95 2.32 52.88
CA VAL A 156 -69.30 2.42 52.30
C VAL A 156 -70.22 1.32 52.83
N ALA A 157 -69.75 0.07 52.94
CA ALA A 157 -70.51 -1.03 53.48
C ALA A 157 -70.87 -0.83 54.97
N LEU A 158 -69.92 -0.34 55.77
CA LEU A 158 -70.14 -0.01 57.17
C LEU A 158 -71.17 1.11 57.35
N PHE A 159 -71.05 2.20 56.58
CA PHE A 159 -72.02 3.30 56.61
C PHE A 159 -73.42 2.83 56.21
N ARG A 160 -73.53 1.97 55.18
CA ARG A 160 -74.82 1.39 54.78
C ARG A 160 -75.44 0.54 55.89
N PHE A 161 -74.64 -0.27 56.58
CA PHE A 161 -75.11 -1.07 57.71
C PHE A 161 -75.55 -0.20 58.91
N GLN A 162 -74.81 0.88 59.20
CA GLN A 162 -75.17 1.83 60.27
C GLN A 162 -76.46 2.61 59.96
N LEU A 163 -76.67 2.98 58.70
CA LEU A 163 -77.88 3.68 58.27
C LEU A 163 -79.10 2.75 58.18
N ASP A 164 -78.89 1.49 57.78
CA ASP A 164 -79.95 0.48 57.66
C ASP A 164 -79.43 -0.93 58.00
N PRO A 165 -79.67 -1.43 59.23
CA PRO A 165 -79.15 -2.71 59.71
C PRO A 165 -79.97 -3.91 59.22
N THR A 166 -80.17 -4.02 57.91
CA THR A 166 -80.78 -5.20 57.27
C THR A 166 -79.82 -6.39 57.21
N ASN A 167 -80.37 -7.61 57.14
CA ASN A 167 -79.57 -8.83 56.99
C ASN A 167 -78.72 -8.82 55.72
N ILE A 168 -79.20 -8.22 54.63
CA ILE A 168 -78.47 -8.07 53.36
C ILE A 168 -77.20 -7.21 53.55
N ASN A 169 -77.31 -6.09 54.27
CA ASN A 169 -76.16 -5.22 54.54
C ASN A 169 -75.16 -5.88 55.52
N ARG A 170 -75.65 -6.71 56.45
CA ARG A 170 -74.81 -7.50 57.37
C ARG A 170 -73.99 -8.55 56.63
N GLU A 171 -74.60 -9.26 55.69
CA GLU A 171 -73.93 -10.30 54.89
C GLU A 171 -72.86 -9.69 53.99
N ARG A 172 -73.17 -8.59 53.29
CA ARG A 172 -72.20 -7.84 52.47
C ARG A 172 -71.00 -7.31 53.27
N LEU A 173 -71.22 -6.85 54.51
CA LEU A 173 -70.15 -6.40 55.38
C LEU A 173 -69.26 -7.57 55.82
N ARG A 174 -69.86 -8.73 56.13
CA ARG A 174 -69.13 -9.94 56.51
C ARG A 174 -68.27 -10.46 55.34
N ASP A 175 -68.82 -10.48 54.12
CA ASP A 175 -68.10 -10.93 52.93
C ASP A 175 -66.89 -10.02 52.63
N LEU A 176 -67.06 -8.69 52.74
CA LEU A 176 -65.96 -7.74 52.55
C LEU A 176 -64.90 -7.83 53.65
N MET A 177 -65.30 -8.11 54.90
CA MET A 177 -64.36 -8.36 55.99
C MET A 177 -63.55 -9.64 55.78
N ALA A 178 -64.17 -10.72 55.29
CA ALA A 178 -63.46 -11.96 54.96
C ALA A 178 -62.44 -11.74 53.83
N LEU A 179 -62.80 -10.95 52.80
CA LEU A 179 -61.90 -10.54 51.71
C LEU A 179 -60.69 -9.73 52.20
N LEU A 180 -60.87 -8.88 53.22
CA LEU A 180 -59.77 -8.13 53.82
C LEU A 180 -58.81 -9.03 54.62
N ASP A 181 -59.34 -10.04 55.31
CA ASP A 181 -58.56 -11.00 56.08
C ASP A 181 -57.63 -11.79 55.14
N GLU A 182 -58.18 -12.32 54.04
CA GLU A 182 -57.42 -13.01 52.99
C GLU A 182 -56.35 -12.13 52.34
N TYR A 183 -56.61 -10.84 52.15
CA TYR A 183 -55.62 -9.90 51.61
C TYR A 183 -54.54 -9.49 52.60
N SER A 184 -54.77 -9.64 53.90
CA SER A 184 -53.78 -9.33 54.94
C SER A 184 -52.69 -10.40 55.03
N ASP A 185 -53.02 -11.66 54.70
CA ASP A 185 -52.11 -12.81 54.71
C ASP A 185 -51.17 -12.88 53.48
N ILE A 186 -51.46 -12.11 52.41
CA ILE A 186 -50.69 -12.12 51.14
C ILE A 186 -49.63 -10.98 51.12
N ALA A 187 -49.58 -10.13 52.15
CA ALA A 187 -48.65 -9.00 52.28
C ALA A 187 -47.35 -9.38 53.01
#